data_AF-A0A8H9WEF6-F1
#
_entry.id   AF-A0A8H9WEF6-F1
#
_cell.length_a   1.000
_cell.length_b   1.000
_cell.length_c   1.000
_cell.angle_alpha   90.00
_cell.angle_beta   90.00
_cell.angle_gamma   90.00
#
_symmetry.space_group_name_H-M   'P 1'
#
loop_
_entity.id
_entity.type
_entity.pdbx_description
1 polymer ?
#
loop_
_entity_poly.entity_id
_entity_poly.type
_entity_poly.pdbx_seq_one_letter_code
_entity_poly.pdbx_strand_id
1 'polypeptide(L)'
;MFLESVDDEYWSDIEVLTVWQAAFLMCNIEPWDEPISANAKPPEHVEKMRALLLANIGHYQTGEVFAQSGWSCKTQRPMQLSGLYFNRQELSAWAKINGSGEKPSIF
;
A
#
# COMPACT_ATOMS: atom_id res chain seq x y z
N MET A 1 -1.71 -20.17 -1.46
CA MET A 1 -1.91 -19.21 -0.34
C MET A 1 -3.34 -18.77 -0.45
N PHE A 2 -4.17 -19.07 0.54
CA PHE A 2 -5.54 -18.55 0.58
C PHE A 2 -5.44 -17.07 0.97
N LEU A 3 -6.10 -16.21 0.21
CA LEU A 3 -6.17 -14.79 0.51
C LEU A 3 -7.34 -14.60 1.48
N GLU A 4 -7.06 -13.99 2.62
CA GLU A 4 -8.07 -13.67 3.62
C GLU A 4 -8.66 -12.28 3.34
N SER A 5 -9.93 -12.11 3.67
CA SER A 5 -10.59 -10.80 3.66
C SER A 5 -10.02 -9.94 4.79
N VAL A 6 -10.04 -8.63 4.56
CA VAL A 6 -9.51 -7.64 5.52
C VAL A 6 -10.27 -7.69 6.85
N ASP A 7 -9.53 -7.61 7.95
CA ASP A 7 -10.09 -7.31 9.28
C ASP A 7 -10.43 -5.81 9.38
N ASP A 8 -11.64 -5.46 8.98
CA ASP A 8 -12.09 -4.06 8.94
C ASP A 8 -11.98 -3.37 10.31
N GLU A 9 -12.24 -4.09 11.41
CA GLU A 9 -12.20 -3.53 12.76
C GLU A 9 -10.76 -3.16 13.12
N TYR A 10 -9.82 -4.09 12.97
CA TYR A 10 -8.42 -3.83 13.28
C TYR A 10 -7.83 -2.73 12.41
N TRP A 11 -8.05 -2.80 11.09
CA TRP A 11 -7.42 -1.85 10.19
C TRP A 11 -8.04 -0.47 10.29
N SER A 12 -9.29 -0.31 10.74
CA SER A 12 -9.98 1.00 10.89
C SER A 12 -9.30 1.98 11.85
N ASP A 13 -8.51 1.48 12.80
CA ASP A 13 -7.83 2.30 13.80
C ASP A 13 -6.42 2.75 13.37
N ILE A 14 -5.89 2.20 12.26
CA ILE A 14 -4.52 2.46 11.82
C ILE A 14 -4.43 3.70 10.90
N GLU A 15 -3.89 4.81 11.42
CA GLU A 15 -3.81 6.08 10.69
C GLU A 15 -2.74 6.12 9.60
N VAL A 16 -1.61 5.44 9.81
CA VAL A 16 -0.48 5.47 8.87
C VAL A 16 -0.13 4.04 8.49
N LEU A 17 -0.01 3.80 7.19
CA LEU A 17 0.17 2.48 6.62
C LEU A 17 1.47 2.42 5.84
N THR A 18 2.12 1.26 5.88
CA THR A 18 3.21 0.98 4.93
C THR A 18 2.67 0.91 3.50
N VAL A 19 3.56 1.03 2.53
CA VAL A 19 3.20 0.93 1.12
C VAL A 19 2.50 -0.40 0.79
N TRP A 20 2.97 -1.50 1.40
CA TRP A 20 2.38 -2.82 1.20
C TRP A 20 1.04 -2.96 1.89
N GLN A 21 0.93 -2.60 3.16
CA GLN A 21 -0.36 -2.65 3.88
C GLN A 21 -1.42 -1.85 3.11
N ALA A 22 -1.12 -0.61 2.71
CA ALA A 22 -2.04 0.18 1.92
C ALA A 22 -2.45 -0.51 0.60
N ALA A 23 -1.51 -1.12 -0.12
CA ALA A 23 -1.82 -1.82 -1.37
C ALA A 23 -2.70 -3.05 -1.18
N PHE A 24 -2.44 -3.86 -0.14
CA PHE A 24 -3.23 -5.04 0.22
C PHE A 24 -4.65 -4.63 0.63
N LEU A 25 -4.74 -3.66 1.54
CA LEU A 25 -6.00 -3.10 2.02
C LEU A 25 -6.82 -2.47 0.90
N MET A 26 -6.19 -1.75 -0.02
CA MET A 26 -6.83 -1.19 -1.22
C MET A 26 -7.34 -2.24 -2.21
N CYS A 27 -6.88 -3.48 -2.08
CA CYS A 27 -7.38 -4.64 -2.81
C CYS A 27 -8.32 -5.53 -1.98
N ASN A 28 -8.75 -5.08 -0.80
CA ASN A 28 -9.57 -5.85 0.13
C ASN A 28 -8.96 -7.22 0.50
N ILE A 29 -7.64 -7.25 0.68
CA ILE A 29 -6.89 -8.44 1.09
C ILE A 29 -6.16 -8.13 2.38
N GLU A 30 -6.23 -9.06 3.34
CA GLU A 30 -5.48 -8.97 4.58
C GLU A 30 -3.96 -8.93 4.29
N PRO A 31 -3.24 -7.89 4.74
CA PRO A 31 -1.79 -7.83 4.64
C PRO A 31 -1.14 -9.00 5.36
N TRP A 32 -0.07 -9.57 4.80
CA TRP A 32 0.62 -10.69 5.43
C TRP A 32 1.37 -10.26 6.69
N ASP A 33 1.25 -11.04 7.77
CA ASP A 33 1.91 -10.81 9.06
C ASP A 33 3.45 -10.87 8.98
N GLU A 34 3.99 -11.68 8.07
CA GLU A 34 5.43 -11.84 7.89
C GLU A 34 5.95 -11.00 6.71
N PRO A 35 7.19 -10.45 6.79
CA PRO A 35 7.82 -9.85 5.63
C PRO A 35 7.79 -10.88 4.52
N ILE A 36 7.19 -10.53 3.38
CA ILE A 36 7.07 -11.35 2.16
C ILE A 36 8.27 -12.29 2.12
N SER A 37 8.06 -13.55 2.52
CA SER A 37 9.19 -14.50 2.57
C SER A 37 9.86 -14.46 1.21
N ALA A 38 11.16 -14.69 1.11
CA ALA A 38 11.87 -14.57 -0.17
C ALA A 38 11.24 -15.43 -1.31
N ASN A 39 10.35 -16.37 -0.95
CA ASN A 39 9.63 -17.26 -1.85
C ASN A 39 8.14 -16.92 -2.05
N ALA A 40 7.55 -16.01 -1.27
CA ALA A 40 6.18 -15.54 -1.47
C ALA A 40 6.18 -14.37 -2.47
N LYS A 41 5.29 -14.43 -3.46
CA LYS A 41 5.07 -13.31 -4.39
C LYS A 41 3.70 -12.71 -4.14
N PRO A 42 3.60 -11.39 -3.89
CA PRO A 42 2.31 -10.74 -3.71
C PRO A 42 1.46 -10.90 -4.99
N PRO A 43 0.12 -10.88 -4.86
CA PRO A 43 -0.75 -10.94 -6.02
C PRO A 43 -0.45 -9.79 -7.00
N GLU A 44 -0.52 -10.06 -8.30
CA GLU A 44 -0.16 -9.09 -9.35
C GLU A 44 -0.99 -7.79 -9.26
N HIS A 45 -2.27 -7.90 -8.87
CA HIS A 45 -3.13 -6.73 -8.71
C HIS A 45 -2.74 -5.88 -7.49
N VAL A 46 -2.22 -6.48 -6.40
CA VAL A 46 -1.66 -5.76 -5.24
C VAL A 46 -0.38 -5.04 -5.66
N GLU A 47 0.49 -5.66 -6.46
CA GLU A 47 1.69 -4.99 -6.97
C GLU A 47 1.34 -3.79 -7.85
N LYS A 48 0.33 -3.93 -8.72
CA LYS A 48 -0.19 -2.82 -9.53
C LYS A 48 -0.78 -1.72 -8.67
N MET A 49 -1.54 -2.07 -7.65
CA MET A 49 -2.09 -1.09 -6.70
C MET A 49 -0.96 -0.33 -5.99
N ARG A 50 0.05 -1.04 -5.48
CA ARG A 50 1.24 -0.44 -4.86
C ARG A 50 1.91 0.59 -5.78
N ALA A 51 2.10 0.22 -7.03
CA ALA A 51 2.69 1.06 -8.06
C ALA A 51 1.83 2.31 -8.35
N LEU A 52 0.51 2.17 -8.34
CA LEU A 52 -0.44 3.28 -8.49
C LEU A 52 -0.39 4.23 -7.28
N LEU A 53 -0.44 3.70 -6.06
CA LEU A 53 -0.40 4.52 -4.84
C LEU A 53 0.87 5.36 -4.77
N LEU A 54 2.04 4.75 -5.00
CA LEU A 54 3.33 5.47 -4.99
C LEU A 54 3.44 6.57 -6.05
N ALA A 55 2.78 6.39 -7.19
CA ALA A 55 2.82 7.36 -8.28
C ALA A 55 1.84 8.54 -8.08
N ASN A 56 0.88 8.42 -7.15
CA ASN A 56 -0.22 9.37 -7.02
C ASN A 56 -0.39 9.98 -5.63
N ILE A 57 0.16 9.35 -4.59
CA ILE A 57 0.02 9.80 -3.20
C ILE A 57 1.41 10.09 -2.64
N GLY A 58 1.55 11.28 -2.04
CA GLY A 58 2.78 11.70 -1.40
C GLY A 58 3.08 10.91 -0.12
N HIS A 59 4.32 10.97 0.33
CA HIS A 59 4.69 10.42 1.63
C HIS A 59 4.09 11.26 2.77
N TYR A 60 3.52 10.62 3.80
CA TYR A 60 2.74 11.27 4.86
C TYR A 60 3.47 12.39 5.63
N GLN A 61 4.80 12.32 5.74
CA GLN A 61 5.60 13.37 6.40
C GLN A 61 6.12 14.46 5.47
N THR A 62 6.42 14.11 4.21
CA THR A 62 7.16 15.01 3.30
C THR A 62 6.29 15.55 2.18
N GLY A 63 5.14 14.92 1.90
CA GLY A 63 4.26 15.22 0.78
C GLY A 63 4.84 14.89 -0.59
N GLU A 64 6.05 14.32 -0.66
CA GLU A 64 6.74 14.04 -1.91
C GLU A 64 6.20 12.78 -2.59
N VAL A 65 5.98 12.87 -3.90
CA VAL A 65 5.58 11.74 -4.74
C VAL A 65 6.83 11.15 -5.39
N PHE A 66 7.18 9.91 -5.05
CA PHE A 66 8.31 9.23 -5.67
C PHE A 66 7.88 8.60 -7.01
N ALA A 67 8.25 9.25 -8.11
CA ALA A 67 8.04 8.69 -9.45
C ALA A 67 8.83 7.39 -9.65
N GLN A 68 8.24 6.43 -10.39
CA GLN A 68 8.84 5.12 -10.70
C GLN A 68 10.16 5.19 -11.48
N SER A 69 10.49 6.33 -12.09
CA SER A 69 11.69 6.54 -12.91
C SER A 69 12.89 6.99 -12.05
N GLY A 70 13.45 6.07 -11.27
CA GLY A 70 14.69 6.33 -10.51
C GLY A 70 15.35 5.09 -9.90
N TRP A 71 14.88 3.89 -10.23
CA TRP A 71 15.30 2.64 -9.58
C TRP A 71 16.60 2.10 -10.18
N SER A 72 17.73 2.56 -9.64
CA SER A 72 19.03 1.92 -9.88
C SER A 72 19.28 0.85 -8.83
N CYS A 73 19.51 -0.38 -9.26
CA CYS A 73 19.87 -1.54 -8.44
C CYS A 73 21.18 -1.41 -7.63
N LYS A 74 21.87 -0.26 -7.70
CA LYS A 74 23.11 0.03 -6.97
C LYS A 74 22.92 0.83 -5.68
N THR A 75 21.81 1.53 -5.51
CA THR A 75 21.48 2.23 -4.27
C THR A 75 20.70 1.28 -3.39
N GLN A 76 21.18 1.08 -2.16
CA GLN A 76 20.55 0.32 -1.09
C GLN A 76 19.02 0.38 -1.21
N ARG A 77 18.33 -0.77 -1.14
CA ARG A 77 16.86 -0.80 -1.00
C ARG A 77 16.50 0.31 0.00
N PRO A 78 15.79 1.38 -0.42
CA PRO A 78 15.52 2.43 0.52
C PRO A 78 14.68 1.81 1.62
N MET A 79 15.20 1.88 2.84
CA MET A 79 14.53 1.51 4.10
C MET A 79 13.13 2.18 4.21
N GLN A 80 12.84 3.14 3.33
CA GLN A 80 11.60 3.90 3.14
C GLN A 80 10.45 3.12 2.49
N LEU A 81 10.68 2.00 1.78
CA LEU A 81 9.59 1.18 1.21
C LEU A 81 9.09 0.08 2.16
N SER A 82 9.78 -0.10 3.30
CA SER A 82 9.37 -0.95 4.42
C SER A 82 8.84 -0.14 5.61
N GLY A 83 8.80 1.19 5.50
CA GLY A 83 8.32 2.09 6.55
C GLY A 83 6.86 2.52 6.33
N LEU A 84 6.32 3.16 7.36
CA LEU A 84 5.07 3.91 7.28
C LEU A 84 5.21 4.97 6.18
N TYR A 85 4.25 5.04 5.27
CA TYR A 85 4.36 5.87 4.08
C TYR A 85 3.08 6.67 3.82
N PHE A 86 1.91 6.04 3.87
CA PHE A 86 0.66 6.68 3.49
C PHE A 86 -0.18 7.01 4.72
N ASN A 87 -0.75 8.22 4.77
CA ASN A 87 -1.81 8.55 5.71
C ASN A 87 -3.14 8.00 5.18
N ARG A 88 -3.94 7.39 6.06
CA ARG A 88 -5.30 6.92 5.77
C ARG A 88 -6.16 7.99 5.13
N GLN A 89 -6.09 9.24 5.57
CA GLN A 89 -6.91 10.31 5.03
C GLN A 89 -6.62 10.56 3.54
N GLU A 90 -5.35 10.53 3.15
CA GLU A 90 -4.93 10.70 1.76
C GLU A 90 -5.29 9.49 0.91
N LEU A 91 -5.15 8.28 1.47
CA LEU A 91 -5.61 7.04 0.85
C LEU A 91 -7.13 7.05 0.62
N SER A 92 -7.90 7.45 1.62
CA SER A 92 -9.36 7.58 1.55
C SER A 92 -9.77 8.62 0.50
N ALA A 93 -9.11 9.78 0.49
CA ALA A 93 -9.37 10.82 -0.51
C ALA A 93 -9.08 10.30 -1.93
N TRP A 94 -7.94 9.64 -2.12
CA TRP A 94 -7.56 9.05 -3.40
C TRP A 94 -8.53 7.95 -3.84
N ALA A 95 -8.91 7.04 -2.92
CA ALA A 95 -9.85 5.96 -3.15
C ALA A 95 -11.25 6.48 -3.54
N LYS A 96 -11.68 7.61 -2.94
CA LYS A 96 -12.97 8.24 -3.28
C LYS A 96 -12.99 8.79 -4.70
N ILE A 97 -11.88 9.35 -5.16
CA ILE A 97 -11.75 10.00 -6.47
C ILE A 97 -11.48 8.98 -7.59
N ASN A 98 -10.64 7.97 -7.35
CA ASN A 98 -10.13 7.07 -8.38
C ASN A 98 -10.58 5.60 -8.23
N GLY A 99 -11.27 5.25 -7.14
CA GLY A 99 -11.70 3.88 -6.86
C GLY A 99 -12.88 3.45 -7.73
N SER A 100 -12.57 2.75 -8.82
CA SER A 100 -13.52 2.04 -9.68
C SER A 100 -13.67 0.58 -9.20
N GLY A 101 -14.81 0.25 -8.57
CA GLY A 101 -15.35 -1.11 -8.55
C GLY A 101 -15.59 -1.71 -7.16
N GLU A 102 -14.56 -1.85 -6.34
CA GLU A 102 -14.66 -2.44 -5.00
C GLU A 102 -13.83 -1.59 -4.05
N LYS A 103 -14.49 -0.64 -3.38
CA LYS A 103 -13.84 0.16 -2.33
C LYS A 103 -13.74 -0.73 -1.10
N PRO A 104 -12.56 -0.82 -0.47
CA PRO A 104 -12.46 -1.45 0.84
C PRO A 104 -13.32 -0.67 1.83
N SER A 105 -14.03 -1.36 2.73
CA SER A 105 -14.87 -0.77 3.78
C SER A 105 -14.09 0.16 4.73
N ILE A 106 -12.77 -0.01 4.76
CA ILE A 106 -11.83 0.65 5.67
C ILE A 106 -11.34 2.04 5.24
N PHE A 107 -11.74 2.54 4.06
CA PHE A 107 -11.30 3.84 3.51
C PHE A 107 -12.44 4.76 3.06
#